data_AF-A0A2S3XUA0-F1
#
_entry.id   AF-A0A2S3XUA0-F1
#
_cell.length_a   1.000
_cell.length_b   1.000
_cell.length_c   1.000
_cell.angle_alpha   90.00
_cell.angle_beta   90.00
_cell.angle_gamma   90.00
#
_symmetry.space_group_name_H-M   'P 1'
#
loop_
_entity.id
_entity.type
_entity.pdbx_description
1 polymer ?
#
loop_
_entity_poly.entity_id
_entity_poly.type
_entity_poly.pdbx_seq_one_letter_code
_entity_poly.pdbx_strand_id
1 'polypeptide(L)'
;MRCRASRAGSARRRYCSGACRAQAWRDRQTSGRIIAIGVLTAEATATGDTEALERLLCPVCRQPVLPGGRRRRDARYCSGTCRTRAWRHRRLPLEQPEKVRATVTSTRHRAAPRASR
;
A
#
# COMPACT_ATOMS: atom_id res chain seq x y z
N MET A 1 9.11 -14.48 -20.59
CA MET A 1 10.34 -15.30 -20.47
C MET A 1 10.49 -15.79 -19.03
N ARG A 2 10.18 -17.05 -18.72
CA ARG A 2 10.41 -17.64 -17.40
C ARG A 2 11.77 -18.34 -17.41
N CYS A 3 12.74 -17.79 -16.69
CA CYS A 3 14.06 -18.41 -16.55
C CYS A 3 13.93 -19.61 -15.61
N ARG A 4 13.91 -20.83 -16.16
CA ARG A 4 13.93 -22.06 -15.36
C ARG A 4 15.39 -22.37 -15.03
N ALA A 5 15.71 -22.69 -13.78
CA ALA A 5 17.03 -23.23 -13.42
C ALA A 5 17.33 -24.41 -14.36
N SER A 6 18.52 -24.41 -14.95
CA SER A 6 18.87 -25.27 -16.08
C SER A 6 18.64 -26.75 -15.75
N ARG A 7 17.71 -27.40 -16.48
CA ARG A 7 17.66 -28.87 -16.57
C ARG A 7 18.68 -29.43 -17.58
N ALA A 8 19.25 -28.58 -18.45
CA ALA A 8 20.03 -28.99 -19.63
C ALA A 8 21.36 -28.23 -19.84
N GLY A 9 21.81 -27.42 -18.88
CA GLY A 9 23.15 -26.81 -18.92
C GLY A 9 24.08 -27.63 -18.04
N SER A 10 25.26 -28.01 -18.55
CA SER A 10 26.30 -28.83 -17.88
C SER A 10 26.21 -28.80 -16.35
N ALA A 11 26.31 -29.94 -15.66
CA ALA A 11 26.11 -30.07 -14.20
C ALA A 11 26.80 -29.01 -13.29
N ARG A 12 27.85 -28.32 -13.79
CA ARG A 12 28.53 -27.20 -13.10
C ARG A 12 27.87 -25.81 -13.27
N ARG A 13 26.95 -25.60 -14.22
CA ARG A 13 26.44 -24.27 -14.58
C ARG A 13 25.05 -24.05 -13.97
N ARG A 14 25.01 -23.32 -12.84
CA ARG A 14 23.79 -23.00 -12.05
C ARG A 14 22.73 -22.17 -12.81
N TYR A 15 23.08 -21.57 -13.95
CA TYR A 15 22.17 -20.73 -14.75
C TYR A 15 22.33 -21.01 -16.25
N CYS A 16 21.21 -20.91 -16.98
CA CYS A 16 21.14 -21.16 -18.42
C CYS A 16 22.00 -20.21 -19.27
N SER A 17 22.13 -18.96 -18.85
CA SER A 17 22.76 -17.86 -19.58
C SER A 17 23.13 -16.71 -18.63
N GLY A 18 23.87 -15.72 -19.13
CA GLY A 18 24.13 -14.46 -18.42
C GLY A 18 22.83 -13.70 -18.09
N ALA A 19 21.84 -13.74 -18.98
CA ALA A 19 20.52 -13.15 -18.75
C ALA A 19 19.76 -13.86 -17.61
N CYS A 20 19.79 -15.19 -17.57
CA CYS A 20 19.23 -16.00 -16.47
C CYS A 20 19.91 -15.64 -15.13
N ARG A 21 21.24 -15.47 -15.11
CA ARG A 21 22.00 -15.07 -13.91
C ARG A 21 21.58 -13.67 -13.42
N ALA A 22 21.51 -12.70 -14.34
CA ALA A 22 21.09 -11.34 -14.02
C ALA A 22 19.64 -11.28 -13.51
N GLN A 23 18.74 -12.09 -14.08
CA GLN A 23 17.37 -12.22 -13.61
C GLN A 23 17.32 -12.76 -12.18
N ALA A 24 18.01 -13.88 -11.90
CA ALA A 24 18.04 -14.47 -10.57
C ALA A 24 18.63 -13.52 -9.51
N TRP A 25 19.62 -12.69 -9.88
CA TRP A 25 20.14 -11.65 -8.99
C TRP A 25 19.10 -10.56 -8.69
N ARG A 26 18.38 -10.07 -9.71
CA ARG A 26 17.29 -9.09 -9.52
C ARG A 26 16.13 -9.66 -8.70
N ASP A 27 15.80 -10.94 -8.89
CA ASP A 27 14.77 -11.63 -8.13
C ASP A 27 15.19 -11.75 -6.66
N ARG A 28 16.43 -12.17 -6.37
CA ARG A 28 16.98 -12.19 -4.99
C ARG A 28 16.94 -10.82 -4.31
N GLN A 29 17.33 -9.77 -5.04
CA GLN A 29 17.27 -8.39 -4.54
C GLN A 29 15.82 -7.96 -4.24
N THR A 30 14.86 -8.40 -5.05
CA THR A 30 13.43 -8.12 -4.84
C THR A 30 12.90 -8.89 -3.63
N SER A 31 13.20 -10.18 -3.51
CA SER A 31 12.83 -11.01 -2.36
C SER A 31 13.41 -10.48 -1.06
N GLY A 32 14.69 -10.08 -1.04
CA GLY A 32 15.33 -9.49 0.12
C GLY A 32 14.63 -8.21 0.59
N ARG A 33 14.18 -7.35 -0.34
CA ARG A 33 13.40 -6.16 -0.02
C ARG A 33 12.02 -6.47 0.55
N ILE A 34 11.33 -7.47 0.01
CA ILE A 34 10.02 -7.90 0.52
C ILE A 34 10.15 -8.38 1.97
N ILE A 35 11.15 -9.24 2.23
CA ILE A 35 11.41 -9.76 3.56
C ILE A 35 11.75 -8.61 4.52
N ALA A 36 12.66 -7.71 4.13
CA ALA A 36 13.05 -6.56 4.95
C ALA A 36 11.85 -5.68 5.33
N ILE A 37 10.98 -5.35 4.36
CA ILE A 37 9.77 -4.57 4.65
C ILE A 37 8.81 -5.35 5.54
N GLY A 38 8.67 -6.66 5.34
CA GLY A 38 7.85 -7.52 6.21
C GLY A 38 8.30 -7.46 7.66
N VAL A 39 9.61 -7.60 7.92
CA VAL A 39 10.20 -7.51 9.27
C VAL A 39 9.94 -6.13 9.88
N LEU A 40 10.27 -5.04 9.18
CA LEU A 40 10.07 -3.68 9.68
C LEU A 40 8.60 -3.38 9.95
N THR A 41 7.68 -3.88 9.12
CA THR A 41 6.25 -3.71 9.33
C THR A 41 5.79 -4.49 10.56
N ALA A 42 6.28 -5.73 10.76
CA ALA A 42 5.94 -6.54 11.92
C ALA A 42 6.43 -5.89 13.23
N GLU A 43 7.66 -5.39 13.25
CA GLU A 43 8.23 -4.66 14.39
C GLU A 43 7.43 -3.40 14.71
N ALA A 44 7.10 -2.59 13.70
CA ALA A 44 6.29 -1.39 13.87
C ALA A 44 4.87 -1.72 14.38
N THR A 45 4.26 -2.81 13.91
CA THR A 45 2.97 -3.27 14.47
C THR A 45 3.09 -3.73 15.92
N ALA A 46 4.18 -4.41 16.29
CA ALA A 46 4.37 -4.92 17.65
C ALA A 46 4.64 -3.79 18.66
N THR A 47 5.36 -2.76 18.25
CA THR A 47 5.68 -1.57 19.07
C THR A 47 4.58 -0.51 19.06
N GLY A 48 3.61 -0.60 18.14
CA GLY A 48 2.59 0.42 17.96
C GLY A 48 3.10 1.69 17.29
N ASP A 49 4.25 1.63 16.60
CA ASP A 49 4.83 2.77 15.88
C ASP A 49 4.02 3.07 14.60
N THR A 50 3.05 3.96 14.75
CA THR A 50 2.17 4.39 13.66
C THR A 50 2.92 5.17 12.58
N GLU A 51 3.95 5.93 12.93
CA GLU A 51 4.76 6.72 12.00
C GLU A 51 5.58 5.80 11.07
N ALA A 52 6.18 4.76 11.63
CA ALA A 52 6.87 3.74 10.83
C ALA A 52 5.90 3.01 9.89
N LEU A 53 4.70 2.65 10.36
CA LEU A 53 3.68 2.02 9.52
C LEU A 53 3.21 2.93 8.38
N GLU A 54 3.08 4.23 8.59
CA GLU A 54 2.73 5.20 7.54
C GLU A 54 3.83 5.35 6.47
N ARG A 55 5.09 5.21 6.86
CA ARG A 55 6.23 5.24 5.92
C ARG A 55 6.34 3.95 5.09
N LEU A 56 6.01 2.80 5.68
CA LEU A 56 6.14 1.50 5.02
C LEU A 56 4.94 1.12 4.16
N LEU A 57 3.74 1.61 4.51
CA LEU A 57 2.49 1.18 3.90
C LEU A 57 1.87 2.26 3.02
N CYS A 58 1.20 1.83 1.95
CA CYS A 58 0.46 2.71 1.08
C CYS A 58 -0.69 3.36 1.87
N PRO A 59 -0.84 4.70 1.86
CA PRO A 59 -1.89 5.37 2.62
C PRO A 59 -3.31 5.11 2.08
N VAL A 60 -3.44 4.55 0.87
CA VAL A 60 -4.74 4.28 0.23
C VAL A 60 -5.23 2.85 0.46
N CYS A 61 -4.33 1.87 0.35
CA CYS A 61 -4.71 0.45 0.40
C CYS A 61 -3.94 -0.38 1.44
N ARG A 62 -3.09 0.28 2.24
CA ARG A 62 -2.28 -0.32 3.31
C ARG A 62 -1.37 -1.47 2.88
N GLN A 63 -1.15 -1.64 1.58
CA GLN A 63 -0.17 -2.60 1.06
C GLN A 63 1.25 -2.06 1.22
N PRO A 64 2.25 -2.92 1.47
CA PRO A 64 3.63 -2.51 1.60
C PRO A 64 4.13 -1.80 0.34
N VAL A 65 4.77 -0.66 0.52
CA VAL A 65 5.44 0.02 -0.58
C VAL A 65 6.83 -0.56 -0.69
N LEU A 66 7.18 -1.15 -1.84
CA LEU A 66 8.55 -1.57 -2.12
C LEU A 66 9.31 -0.42 -2.79
N PRO A 67 10.19 0.31 -2.07
CA PRO A 67 11.06 1.30 -2.66
C PRO A 67 12.22 0.61 -3.39
N GLY A 68 12.63 1.21 -4.51
CA GLY A 68 13.72 0.69 -5.34
C GLY A 68 13.30 -0.37 -6.38
N GLY A 69 14.25 -0.76 -7.24
CA GLY A 69 13.97 -1.53 -8.45
C GLY A 69 13.46 -0.64 -9.57
N ARG A 70 12.26 -0.92 -10.11
CA ARG A 70 11.58 -0.07 -11.10
C ARG A 70 10.91 1.18 -10.50
N ARG A 71 10.87 1.31 -9.17
CA ARG A 71 10.25 2.45 -8.47
C ARG A 71 11.31 3.35 -7.87
N ARG A 72 10.99 4.64 -7.73
CA ARG A 72 11.85 5.61 -7.04
C ARG A 72 12.01 5.25 -5.56
N ARG A 73 13.10 5.72 -4.94
CA ARG A 73 13.40 5.45 -3.52
C ARG A 73 12.41 6.13 -2.57
N ASP A 74 11.84 7.25 -3.00
CA ASP A 74 10.88 8.10 -2.30
C ASP A 74 9.41 7.80 -2.68
N ALA A 75 9.13 6.65 -3.28
CA ALA A 75 7.77 6.28 -3.64
C ALA A 75 6.90 6.12 -2.38
N ARG A 76 5.86 6.95 -2.24
CA ARG A 76 4.86 6.88 -1.15
C ARG A 76 3.64 5.99 -1.44
N TYR A 77 3.42 5.63 -2.71
CA TYR A 77 2.27 4.84 -3.14
C TYR A 77 2.73 3.55 -3.79
N CYS A 78 2.02 2.45 -3.54
CA CYS A 78 2.36 1.14 -4.11
C CYS A 78 2.17 1.08 -5.63
N SER A 79 1.31 1.93 -6.20
CA SER A 79 0.99 1.97 -7.64
C SER A 79 0.54 3.35 -8.11
N GLY A 80 0.59 3.56 -9.44
CA GLY A 80 0.02 4.75 -10.08
C GLY A 80 -1.48 4.89 -9.82
N THR A 81 -2.23 3.78 -9.78
CA THR A 81 -3.65 3.78 -9.44
C THR A 81 -3.91 4.34 -8.04
N CYS A 82 -3.13 3.96 -7.03
CA CYS A 82 -3.27 4.50 -5.68
C CYS A 82 -2.89 5.99 -5.61
N ARG A 83 -1.88 6.42 -6.38
CA ARG A 83 -1.55 7.85 -6.51
C ARG A 83 -2.73 8.64 -7.09
N THR A 84 -3.36 8.15 -8.16
CA THR A 84 -4.52 8.78 -8.77
C THR A 84 -5.72 8.80 -7.82
N ARG A 85 -5.99 7.71 -7.09
CA ARG A 85 -7.06 7.66 -6.07
C ARG A 85 -6.82 8.70 -4.98
N ALA A 86 -5.60 8.78 -4.43
CA ALA A 86 -5.26 9.78 -3.42
C ALA A 86 -5.49 11.21 -3.91
N TRP A 87 -5.10 11.50 -5.16
CA TRP A 87 -5.35 12.79 -5.79
C TRP A 87 -6.84 13.09 -5.96
N ARG A 88 -7.66 12.10 -6.34
CA ARG A 88 -9.12 12.26 -6.44
C ARG A 88 -9.76 12.53 -5.08
N HIS A 89 -9.35 11.80 -4.04
CA HIS A 89 -9.86 12.03 -2.68
C HIS A 89 -9.51 13.42 -2.13
N ARG A 90 -8.34 13.97 -2.47
CA ARG A 90 -7.99 15.36 -2.12
C ARG A 90 -8.83 16.41 -2.84
N ARG A 91 -9.41 16.04 -3.98
CA ARG A 91 -10.24 16.93 -4.82
C ARG A 91 -11.72 16.83 -4.49
N LEU A 92 -12.13 15.82 -3.73
CA LEU A 92 -13.47 15.84 -3.13
C LEU A 92 -13.43 16.90 -2.03
N PRO A 93 -14.32 17.91 -2.07
CA PRO A 93 -14.52 18.78 -0.93
C PRO A 93 -14.81 17.87 0.26
N LEU A 94 -14.03 17.99 1.33
CA LEU A 94 -14.38 17.38 2.60
C LEU A 94 -15.69 18.04 3.02
N GLU A 95 -16.82 17.39 2.73
CA GLU A 95 -18.11 17.78 3.30
C GLU A 95 -17.93 17.76 4.81
N GLN A 96 -17.96 18.95 5.37
CA GLN A 96 -17.52 19.22 6.74
C GLN A 96 -18.44 18.48 7.72
N PRO A 97 -17.89 17.69 8.67
CA PRO A 97 -18.70 16.96 9.65
C PRO A 97 -19.57 17.88 10.54
N GLU A 98 -19.28 19.18 10.57
CA GLU A 98 -20.08 20.20 11.25
C GLU A 98 -21.48 20.35 10.67
N LYS A 99 -21.64 20.29 9.33
CA LYS A 99 -22.96 20.41 8.69
C LYS A 99 -23.85 19.20 9.00
N VAL A 100 -23.27 18.01 9.14
CA VAL A 100 -24.02 16.79 9.47
C VAL A 100 -24.59 16.85 10.90
N ARG A 101 -23.86 17.45 11.86
CA ARG A 101 -24.37 17.67 13.23
C ARG A 101 -25.54 18.66 13.27
N ALA A 102 -25.49 19.75 12.49
CA ALA A 102 -26.56 20.73 12.43
C ALA A 102 -27.88 20.15 11.87
N THR A 103 -27.79 19.29 10.86
CA THR A 103 -28.96 18.63 10.26
C THR A 103 -29.65 17.67 11.24
N VAL A 104 -28.87 16.90 12.02
CA VAL A 104 -29.42 15.96 13.03
C VAL A 104 -30.17 16.68 14.15
N THR A 105 -29.71 17.86 14.57
CA THR A 105 -30.38 18.67 15.60
C THR A 105 -31.70 19.26 15.10
N SER A 106 -31.78 19.69 13.82
CA SER A 106 -33.01 20.29 13.27
C SER A 106 -34.15 19.27 13.10
N THR A 107 -33.82 18.00 12.80
CA THR A 107 -34.83 16.95 12.59
C THR A 107 -35.53 16.54 13.89
N ARG A 108 -34.86 16.64 15.05
CA ARG A 108 -35.47 16.33 16.36
C ARG A 108 -36.55 17.32 16.79
N HIS A 109 -36.52 18.58 16.33
CA HIS A 109 -37.53 19.58 16.68
C HIS A 109 -38.81 19.50 15.84
N ARG A 110 -38.85 18.69 14.77
CA ARG A 110 -40.02 18.55 13.89
C ARG A 110 -40.96 17.40 14.26
N ALA A 111 -40.63 16.62 15.29
CA ALA A 111 -41.46 15.53 15.82
C ALA A 111 -42.07 15.91 17.19
N ALA A 112 -42.87 16.97 17.23
CA ALA A 112 -43.81 17.16 18.33
C ALA A 112 -45.10 16.39 17.98
N PRO A 113 -45.57 15.43 18.80
CA PRO A 113 -46.87 14.83 18.58
C PRO A 113 -47.95 15.89 18.78
N ARG A 114 -48.84 16.04 17.79
CA ARG A 114 -50.07 16.82 17.93
C ARG A 114 -50.90 16.16 19.03
N ALA A 115 -51.07 16.85 20.15
CA ALA A 115 -52.06 16.52 21.15
C ALA A 115 -53.46 16.59 20.50
N SER A 116 -54.09 15.44 20.31
CA SER A 116 -55.50 15.30 19.95
C SER A 116 -56.34 15.28 21.22
N ARG A 117 -57.38 16.11 21.21
CA ARG A 117 -58.44 16.26 22.23
C ARG A 117 -59.24 14.99 22.45
#